data_AF-A0A7X9L0X2-F1
#
_entry.id   AF-A0A7X9L0X2-F1
#
_cell.length_a   1.000
_cell.length_b   1.000
_cell.length_c   1.000
_cell.angle_alpha   90.00
_cell.angle_beta   90.00
_cell.angle_gamma   90.00
#
_symmetry.space_group_name_H-M   'P 1'
#
loop_
_entity.id
_entity.type
_entity.pdbx_description
1 polymer ?
#
loop_
_entity_poly.entity_id
_entity_poly.type
_entity_poly.pdbx_seq_one_letter_code
_entity_poly.pdbx_strand_id
1 'polypeptide(L)'
;MPFCTNCGYKIQNGSKYCTSCGTAVSSEKIINQRKSVFEGNIYKCPNCGDTLGSFVSHCSSCGYEVRGVSNSYAVKEFAEKLAEAENHQKKVTIIRNFPIPNTKEDILEFMILASTNVGRNLESDLSVAWQTKIEQAYEKAEIILENKKEFLRIQKIYTQVCSKLNKKKKVEKGKNVRNFISELMSVLINVIVVTGWLISIFALMPLCDESLGNANAMSYQLFILIDFVIGAILIPFALRCESHLPKLITLFGLGLSIVILISLNEKNSNNYGVNIYNLILLVDIICSGIILIRMFINIKKGGNIKTPLSWGSFVVALICVALMLIVYRNGYINIPKQVVNPVSPTIDVSSVTNNSEGIYSYKVRNYIGKNVASIGKYWIGTQTDQYGAGELNIIFVTESGMIIPLNDDEFKKQYTVVEQSIPVGKNLTIVNQRDSNGKPYSYLVDYQSYDEILLYVAPIGTTSYVPTITELLPTLDRHIYHVKDYVGRNAASFGKAQIGKRIDEYGAGELRIIFTAEDGTFVDASDINILKKYIVVEQDIAPNKELKLEYEKDSSGIEYDYLIRYQNFEEINLTVKKIDESIVSQMPILDYSVNR
;
A
#
# COMPACT_ATOMS: atom_id res chain seq x y z
N MET A 1 -77.40 28.96 -25.34
CA MET A 1 -76.66 30.02 -26.08
C MET A 1 -75.29 30.13 -25.47
N PRO A 2 -74.20 29.89 -26.24
CA PRO A 2 -72.86 29.87 -25.68
C PRO A 2 -72.38 31.28 -25.30
N PHE A 3 -71.48 31.35 -24.32
CA PHE A 3 -70.76 32.56 -23.92
C PHE A 3 -69.28 32.37 -24.28
N CYS A 4 -68.57 33.46 -24.57
CA CYS A 4 -67.17 33.43 -24.95
C CYS A 4 -66.34 32.88 -23.80
N THR A 5 -65.53 31.86 -24.08
CA THR A 5 -64.68 31.20 -23.08
C THR A 5 -63.57 32.09 -22.55
N ASN A 6 -63.22 33.17 -23.26
CA ASN A 6 -62.16 34.08 -22.82
C ASN A 6 -62.70 35.24 -21.96
N CYS A 7 -63.81 35.88 -22.34
CA CYS A 7 -64.33 37.07 -21.63
C CYS A 7 -65.75 36.92 -21.05
N GLY A 8 -66.41 35.78 -21.25
CA GLY A 8 -67.74 35.50 -20.73
C GLY A 8 -68.90 36.20 -21.43
N TYR A 9 -68.66 36.98 -22.51
CA TYR A 9 -69.73 37.68 -23.23
C TYR A 9 -70.59 36.73 -24.07
N LYS A 10 -71.90 36.96 -24.15
CA LYS A 10 -72.83 36.05 -24.82
C LYS A 10 -72.60 36.03 -26.33
N ILE A 11 -72.37 34.84 -26.88
CA ILE A 11 -72.15 34.64 -28.31
C ILE A 11 -73.50 34.37 -28.98
N GLN A 12 -73.78 35.11 -30.05
CA GLN A 12 -74.95 34.89 -30.89
C GLN A 12 -74.76 33.61 -31.72
N ASN A 13 -75.83 32.83 -31.91
CA ASN A 13 -75.74 31.54 -32.58
C ASN A 13 -75.20 31.71 -34.02
N GLY A 14 -74.11 31.00 -34.35
CA GLY A 14 -73.48 31.00 -35.68
C GLY A 14 -72.27 31.94 -35.86
N SER A 15 -71.92 32.76 -34.86
CA SER A 15 -70.79 33.71 -34.96
C SER A 15 -69.43 33.00 -34.87
N LYS A 16 -68.53 33.27 -35.84
CA LYS A 16 -67.17 32.68 -35.90
C LYS A 16 -66.14 33.34 -34.98
N TYR A 17 -66.44 34.49 -34.39
CA TYR A 17 -65.58 35.23 -33.46
C TYR A 17 -66.45 35.95 -32.42
N CYS A 18 -65.94 36.14 -31.21
CA CYS A 18 -66.63 36.92 -30.18
C CYS A 18 -66.62 38.41 -30.58
N THR A 19 -67.80 39.03 -30.68
CA THR A 19 -67.95 40.43 -31.06
C THR A 19 -67.41 41.42 -30.03
N SER A 20 -67.24 40.99 -28.78
CA SER A 20 -66.74 41.85 -27.71
C SER A 20 -65.22 41.89 -27.63
N CYS A 21 -64.54 40.73 -27.64
CA CYS A 21 -63.08 40.66 -27.46
C CYS A 21 -62.30 40.19 -28.70
N GLY A 22 -62.99 39.90 -29.81
CA GLY A 22 -62.38 39.46 -31.06
C GLY A 22 -61.84 38.02 -31.06
N THR A 23 -61.93 37.30 -29.94
CA THR A 23 -61.41 35.92 -29.84
C THR A 23 -62.20 34.99 -30.76
N ALA A 24 -61.49 34.22 -31.59
CA ALA A 24 -62.09 33.31 -32.56
C ALA A 24 -62.89 32.20 -31.89
N VAL A 25 -64.10 31.98 -32.38
CA VAL A 25 -64.93 30.82 -32.10
C VAL A 25 -64.56 29.77 -33.16
N SER A 26 -63.29 29.34 -33.10
CA SER A 26 -62.64 28.39 -34.02
C SER A 26 -62.65 27.00 -33.37
N SER A 27 -63.03 25.86 -33.98
CA SER A 27 -62.92 25.37 -35.36
C SER A 27 -61.61 25.78 -36.04
N GLU A 28 -60.59 24.95 -35.80
CA GLU A 28 -59.22 24.89 -36.33
C GLU A 28 -58.75 26.04 -37.25
N LYS A 29 -57.63 26.69 -36.90
CA LYS A 29 -56.69 27.27 -37.87
C LYS A 29 -55.27 27.51 -37.33
N ILE A 30 -54.34 27.24 -38.25
CA ILE A 30 -52.86 27.31 -38.27
C ILE A 30 -52.37 28.75 -38.58
N ILE A 31 -51.11 29.10 -38.22
CA ILE A 31 -50.06 29.90 -38.98
C ILE A 31 -48.77 30.01 -38.09
N ASN A 32 -47.68 29.25 -38.36
CA ASN A 32 -46.39 29.55 -39.06
C ASN A 32 -45.46 30.59 -38.37
N GLN A 33 -44.14 30.39 -38.11
CA GLN A 33 -43.07 29.59 -38.74
C GLN A 33 -41.81 29.43 -37.84
N ARG A 34 -41.23 28.22 -37.75
CA ARG A 34 -39.78 27.87 -37.91
C ARG A 34 -39.59 26.36 -37.67
N LYS A 35 -39.00 25.68 -38.66
CA LYS A 35 -38.63 24.24 -38.77
C LYS A 35 -39.15 23.30 -37.65
N SER A 36 -40.24 22.57 -37.93
CA SER A 36 -40.53 21.31 -37.23
C SER A 36 -40.18 20.14 -38.14
N VAL A 37 -39.15 19.39 -37.76
CA VAL A 37 -39.03 17.98 -38.17
C VAL A 37 -40.27 17.29 -37.61
N PHE A 38 -41.01 16.54 -38.44
CA PHE A 38 -42.13 15.73 -37.96
C PHE A 38 -41.57 14.63 -37.06
N GLU A 39 -41.66 14.81 -35.74
CA GLU A 39 -41.49 13.73 -34.77
C GLU A 39 -42.86 13.16 -34.41
N GLY A 40 -43.13 11.96 -34.93
CA GLY A 40 -44.20 11.09 -34.45
C GLY A 40 -45.57 11.29 -35.11
N ASN A 41 -46.21 10.17 -35.47
CA ASN A 41 -47.61 10.16 -35.89
C ASN A 41 -48.53 10.31 -34.66
N ILE A 42 -49.53 11.20 -34.73
CA ILE A 42 -50.59 11.31 -33.72
C ILE A 42 -51.67 10.27 -34.05
N TYR A 43 -51.90 9.31 -33.15
CA TYR A 43 -52.92 8.28 -33.33
C TYR A 43 -54.23 8.71 -32.65
N LYS A 44 -55.31 8.80 -33.44
CA LYS A 44 -56.65 9.13 -32.96
C LYS A 44 -57.51 7.88 -32.87
N CYS A 45 -58.41 7.84 -31.90
CA CYS A 45 -59.38 6.76 -31.77
C CYS A 45 -60.27 6.76 -33.02
N PRO A 46 -60.37 5.63 -33.76
CA PRO A 46 -61.16 5.56 -34.98
C PRO A 46 -62.66 5.71 -34.72
N ASN A 47 -63.10 5.52 -33.48
CA ASN A 47 -64.51 5.62 -33.10
C ASN A 47 -64.94 7.02 -32.63
N CYS A 48 -64.09 7.74 -31.87
CA CYS A 48 -64.48 9.04 -31.29
C CYS A 48 -63.56 10.21 -31.63
N GLY A 49 -62.42 9.97 -32.27
CA GLY A 49 -61.49 11.00 -32.71
C GLY A 49 -60.55 11.56 -31.62
N ASP A 50 -60.71 11.15 -30.37
CA ASP A 50 -59.79 11.55 -29.29
C ASP A 50 -58.39 11.00 -29.51
N THR A 51 -57.39 11.76 -29.09
CA THR A 51 -55.98 11.36 -29.15
C THR A 51 -55.72 10.21 -28.19
N LEU A 52 -55.23 9.09 -28.73
CA LEU A 52 -54.82 7.94 -27.95
C LEU A 52 -53.38 8.12 -27.49
N GLY A 53 -53.12 7.85 -26.21
CA GLY A 53 -51.76 7.64 -25.73
C GLY A 53 -51.19 6.34 -26.29
N SER A 54 -49.85 6.24 -26.36
CA SER A 54 -49.18 5.01 -26.79
C SER A 54 -49.61 3.82 -25.91
N PHE A 55 -49.87 2.67 -26.52
CA PHE A 55 -50.19 1.38 -25.87
C PHE A 55 -51.53 1.29 -25.11
N VAL A 56 -52.51 2.11 -25.48
CA VAL A 56 -53.86 2.06 -24.91
C VAL A 56 -54.69 0.96 -25.61
N SER A 57 -55.13 -0.06 -24.86
CA SER A 57 -55.98 -1.15 -25.38
C SER A 57 -57.46 -0.78 -25.49
N HIS A 58 -57.91 0.24 -24.78
CA HIS A 58 -59.28 0.76 -24.83
C HIS A 58 -59.27 2.28 -24.72
N CYS A 59 -59.97 2.98 -25.62
CA CYS A 59 -60.06 4.42 -25.57
C CYS A 59 -60.68 4.88 -24.23
N SER A 60 -59.93 5.67 -23.45
CA SER A 60 -60.34 6.16 -22.14
C SER A 60 -61.56 7.09 -22.19
N SER A 61 -61.89 7.65 -23.35
CA SER A 61 -63.03 8.55 -23.51
C SER A 61 -64.31 7.86 -23.97
N CYS A 62 -64.23 6.79 -24.78
CA CYS A 62 -65.43 6.14 -25.36
C CYS A 62 -65.49 4.62 -25.17
N GLY A 63 -64.48 4.01 -24.56
CA GLY A 63 -64.42 2.57 -24.29
C GLY A 63 -64.12 1.68 -25.49
N TYR A 64 -63.90 2.23 -26.69
CA TYR A 64 -63.61 1.43 -27.89
C TYR A 64 -62.30 0.65 -27.75
N GLU A 65 -62.36 -0.68 -27.91
CA GLU A 65 -61.20 -1.58 -27.84
C GLU A 65 -60.30 -1.40 -29.07
N VAL A 66 -59.09 -0.90 -28.83
CA VAL A 66 -58.06 -0.67 -29.84
C VAL A 66 -57.34 -2.00 -30.08
N ARG A 67 -57.84 -2.78 -31.02
CA ARG A 67 -57.22 -4.06 -31.41
C ARG A 67 -56.05 -3.81 -32.36
N GLY A 68 -54.84 -4.14 -31.93
CA GLY A 68 -53.63 -4.07 -32.76
C GLY A 68 -52.48 -3.22 -32.24
N VAL A 69 -52.34 -3.00 -30.93
CA VAL A 69 -51.07 -2.51 -30.37
C VAL A 69 -50.06 -3.66 -30.41
N SER A 70 -49.19 -3.64 -31.42
CA SER A 70 -48.23 -4.70 -31.72
C SER A 70 -47.14 -4.81 -30.65
N ASN A 71 -46.88 -6.04 -30.19
CA ASN A 71 -45.55 -6.43 -29.69
C ASN A 71 -44.50 -5.93 -30.68
N SER A 72 -43.35 -5.47 -30.20
CA SER A 72 -42.27 -5.09 -31.10
C SER A 72 -41.84 -6.30 -31.93
N TYR A 73 -42.07 -6.25 -33.25
CA TYR A 73 -41.78 -7.38 -34.15
C TYR A 73 -40.30 -7.77 -34.04
N ALA A 74 -39.41 -6.78 -33.83
CA ALA A 74 -37.98 -6.98 -33.71
C ALA A 74 -37.54 -7.74 -32.45
N VAL A 75 -38.09 -7.41 -31.26
CA VAL A 75 -37.71 -8.14 -30.02
C VAL A 75 -38.34 -9.52 -30.00
N LYS A 76 -39.56 -9.66 -30.54
CA LYS A 76 -40.23 -10.95 -30.69
C LYS A 76 -39.48 -11.87 -31.67
N GLU A 77 -39.15 -11.39 -32.86
CA GLU A 77 -38.37 -12.12 -33.87
C GLU A 77 -36.97 -12.48 -33.33
N PHE A 78 -36.35 -11.57 -32.56
CA PHE A 78 -35.09 -11.86 -31.88
C PHE A 78 -35.22 -12.99 -30.85
N ALA A 79 -36.28 -12.97 -30.03
CA ALA A 79 -36.53 -14.02 -29.04
C ALA A 79 -36.79 -15.38 -29.71
N GLU A 80 -37.54 -15.40 -30.82
CA GLU A 80 -37.80 -16.61 -31.62
C GLU A 80 -36.49 -17.16 -32.22
N LYS A 81 -35.68 -16.32 -32.89
CA LYS A 81 -34.37 -16.72 -33.44
C LYS A 81 -33.40 -17.23 -32.38
N LEU A 82 -33.45 -16.64 -31.18
CA LEU A 82 -32.61 -17.08 -30.07
C LEU A 82 -33.06 -18.44 -29.52
N ALA A 83 -34.37 -18.69 -29.46
CA ALA A 83 -34.94 -19.95 -29.01
C ALA A 83 -34.66 -21.10 -30.00
N GLU A 84 -34.73 -20.82 -31.31
CA GLU A 84 -34.48 -21.80 -32.38
C GLU A 84 -33.00 -22.13 -32.60
N ALA A 85 -32.08 -21.33 -32.06
CA ALA A 85 -30.65 -21.59 -32.22
C ALA A 85 -30.20 -22.81 -31.38
N GLU A 86 -29.71 -23.86 -32.05
CA GLU A 86 -29.25 -25.08 -31.37
C GLU A 86 -27.84 -24.95 -30.77
N ASN A 87 -26.95 -24.17 -31.41
CA ASN A 87 -25.55 -24.03 -31.01
C ASN A 87 -25.31 -22.78 -30.14
N HIS A 88 -24.54 -22.97 -29.06
CA HIS A 88 -24.04 -21.94 -28.17
C HIS A 88 -23.44 -20.72 -28.90
N GLN A 89 -22.56 -20.95 -29.87
CA GLN A 89 -21.87 -19.87 -30.59
C GLN A 89 -22.83 -19.06 -31.49
N LYS A 90 -23.86 -19.72 -32.02
CA LYS A 90 -24.91 -19.07 -32.82
C LYS A 90 -25.75 -18.15 -31.93
N LYS A 91 -26.10 -18.57 -30.71
CA LYS A 91 -26.77 -17.73 -29.71
C LYS A 91 -25.95 -16.50 -29.36
N VAL A 92 -24.64 -16.67 -29.08
CA VAL A 92 -23.72 -15.54 -28.80
C VAL A 92 -23.71 -14.54 -29.94
N THR A 93 -23.67 -15.02 -31.19
CA THR A 93 -23.61 -14.18 -32.39
C THR A 93 -24.92 -13.41 -32.59
N ILE A 94 -26.06 -14.07 -32.42
CA ILE A 94 -27.40 -13.45 -32.50
C ILE A 94 -27.53 -12.32 -31.46
N ILE A 95 -27.11 -12.55 -30.22
CA ILE A 95 -27.16 -11.55 -29.15
C ILE A 95 -26.27 -10.34 -29.48
N ARG A 96 -25.01 -10.57 -29.87
CA ARG A 96 -24.05 -9.48 -30.15
C ARG A 96 -24.48 -8.61 -31.33
N ASN A 97 -25.13 -9.19 -32.32
CA ASN A 97 -25.52 -8.48 -33.54
C ASN A 97 -26.92 -7.87 -33.46
N PHE A 98 -27.68 -8.10 -32.38
CA PHE A 98 -29.00 -7.51 -32.21
C PHE A 98 -28.90 -5.97 -32.07
N PRO A 99 -29.57 -5.19 -32.93
CA PRO A 99 -29.59 -3.74 -32.80
C PRO A 99 -30.46 -3.33 -31.61
N ILE A 100 -29.95 -2.49 -30.72
CA ILE A 100 -30.72 -2.02 -29.57
C ILE A 100 -31.90 -1.16 -30.06
N PRO A 101 -33.15 -1.44 -29.65
CA PRO A 101 -34.32 -0.67 -30.05
C PRO A 101 -34.21 0.82 -29.72
N ASN A 102 -35.03 1.64 -30.36
CA ASN A 102 -35.00 3.10 -30.25
C ASN A 102 -36.29 3.69 -29.65
N THR A 103 -37.29 2.85 -29.32
CA THR A 103 -38.50 3.27 -28.61
C THR A 103 -38.40 2.88 -27.15
N LYS A 104 -39.09 3.61 -26.28
CA LYS A 104 -39.04 3.37 -24.83
C LYS A 104 -39.63 2.01 -24.43
N GLU A 105 -40.70 1.58 -25.09
CA GLU A 105 -41.36 0.32 -24.81
C GLU A 105 -40.54 -0.88 -25.27
N ASP A 106 -39.89 -0.79 -26.43
CA ASP A 106 -39.06 -1.88 -26.96
C ASP A 106 -37.77 -2.04 -26.15
N ILE A 107 -37.18 -0.94 -25.67
CA ILE A 107 -36.03 -0.99 -24.75
C ILE A 107 -36.45 -1.65 -23.43
N LEU A 108 -37.63 -1.32 -22.90
CA LEU A 108 -38.12 -1.95 -21.67
C LEU A 108 -38.40 -3.45 -21.87
N GLU A 109 -39.03 -3.83 -22.98
CA GLU A 109 -39.30 -5.22 -23.33
C GLU A 109 -37.99 -6.01 -23.50
N PHE A 110 -37.03 -5.45 -24.23
CA PHE A 110 -35.69 -6.04 -24.37
C PHE A 110 -34.98 -6.22 -23.04
N MET A 111 -35.02 -5.22 -22.16
CA MET A 111 -34.38 -5.28 -20.84
C MET A 111 -35.02 -6.36 -19.95
N ILE A 112 -36.34 -6.55 -20.03
CA ILE A 112 -37.04 -7.64 -19.34
C ILE A 112 -36.61 -9.00 -19.91
N LEU A 113 -36.63 -9.17 -21.24
CA LEU A 113 -36.19 -10.39 -21.93
C LEU A 113 -34.73 -10.74 -21.60
N ALA A 114 -33.84 -9.77 -21.61
CA ALA A 114 -32.45 -9.98 -21.28
C ALA A 114 -32.30 -10.40 -19.81
N SER A 115 -33.05 -9.78 -18.89
CA SER A 115 -33.00 -10.10 -17.47
C SER A 115 -33.46 -11.52 -17.12
N THR A 116 -34.38 -12.09 -17.91
CA THR A 116 -34.86 -13.47 -17.73
C THR A 116 -33.89 -14.49 -18.32
N ASN A 117 -33.19 -14.15 -19.40
CA ASN A 117 -32.18 -15.01 -20.02
C ASN A 117 -30.84 -15.00 -19.27
N VAL A 118 -30.56 -13.98 -18.45
CA VAL A 118 -29.38 -13.95 -17.57
C VAL A 118 -29.63 -14.75 -16.28
N GLY A 119 -29.41 -16.07 -16.38
CA GLY A 119 -29.53 -17.04 -15.27
C GLY A 119 -28.22 -17.40 -14.57
N ARG A 120 -28.29 -18.14 -13.45
CA ARG A 120 -27.10 -18.56 -12.66
C ARG A 120 -26.18 -19.56 -13.40
N ASN A 121 -26.72 -20.32 -14.34
CA ASN A 121 -26.01 -21.40 -15.04
C ASN A 121 -25.64 -21.04 -16.49
N LEU A 122 -25.59 -19.74 -16.81
CA LEU A 122 -25.23 -19.28 -18.15
C LEU A 122 -23.70 -19.35 -18.35
N GLU A 123 -23.23 -19.91 -19.47
CA GLU A 123 -21.79 -19.99 -19.76
C GLU A 123 -21.18 -18.57 -19.93
N SER A 124 -19.86 -18.46 -19.76
CA SER A 124 -19.17 -17.15 -19.72
C SER A 124 -19.45 -16.28 -20.94
N ASP A 125 -19.46 -16.86 -22.13
CA ASP A 125 -19.43 -16.10 -23.37
C ASP A 125 -20.81 -15.53 -23.71
N LEU A 126 -21.87 -16.30 -23.43
CA LEU A 126 -23.25 -15.81 -23.43
C LEU A 126 -23.48 -14.74 -22.36
N SER A 127 -22.91 -14.94 -21.17
CA SER A 127 -23.01 -13.96 -20.09
C SER A 127 -22.40 -12.61 -20.47
N VAL A 128 -21.25 -12.62 -21.14
CA VAL A 128 -20.58 -11.41 -21.62
C VAL A 128 -21.40 -10.75 -22.74
N ALA A 129 -21.90 -11.52 -23.71
CA ALA A 129 -22.71 -10.98 -24.79
C ALA A 129 -23.99 -10.28 -24.30
N TRP A 130 -24.69 -10.90 -23.33
CA TRP A 130 -25.86 -10.29 -22.70
C TRP A 130 -25.51 -9.05 -21.88
N GLN A 131 -24.42 -9.08 -21.12
CA GLN A 131 -23.97 -7.94 -20.33
C GLN A 131 -23.77 -6.71 -21.23
N THR A 132 -23.00 -6.86 -22.31
CA THR A 132 -22.72 -5.78 -23.24
C THR A 132 -24.00 -5.20 -23.86
N LYS A 133 -24.98 -6.04 -24.21
CA LYS A 133 -26.23 -5.55 -24.81
C LYS A 133 -27.16 -4.87 -23.80
N ILE A 134 -27.15 -5.33 -22.56
CA ILE A 134 -27.89 -4.68 -21.46
C ILE A 134 -27.29 -3.31 -21.13
N GLU A 135 -25.96 -3.18 -21.13
CA GLU A 135 -25.27 -1.89 -20.96
C GLU A 135 -25.65 -0.92 -22.09
N GLN A 136 -25.57 -1.36 -23.35
CA GLN A 136 -25.97 -0.54 -24.50
C GLN A 136 -27.44 -0.12 -24.46
N ALA A 137 -28.34 -1.01 -24.03
CA ALA A 137 -29.76 -0.69 -23.85
C ALA A 137 -29.99 0.30 -22.72
N TYR A 138 -29.22 0.21 -21.63
CA TYR A 138 -29.30 1.13 -20.50
C TYR A 138 -28.84 2.55 -20.87
N GLU A 139 -27.67 2.69 -21.51
CA GLU A 139 -27.15 3.98 -21.98
C GLU A 139 -28.12 4.65 -22.96
N LYS A 140 -28.69 3.86 -23.88
CA LYS A 140 -29.68 4.37 -24.83
C LYS A 140 -30.98 4.78 -24.13
N ALA A 141 -31.40 4.06 -23.09
CA ALA A 141 -32.54 4.43 -22.28
C ALA A 141 -32.32 5.74 -21.51
N GLU A 142 -31.11 5.98 -21.00
CA GLU A 142 -30.73 7.22 -20.31
C GLU A 142 -30.87 8.44 -21.21
N ILE A 143 -30.55 8.29 -22.49
CA ILE A 143 -30.63 9.36 -23.48
C ILE A 143 -32.07 9.61 -23.93
N ILE A 144 -32.88 8.55 -24.10
CA ILE A 144 -34.23 8.65 -24.70
C ILE A 144 -35.32 8.94 -23.66
N LEU A 145 -35.13 8.55 -22.40
CA LEU A 145 -36.17 8.65 -21.36
C LEU A 145 -36.04 9.92 -20.53
N GLU A 146 -36.81 10.96 -20.89
CA GLU A 146 -36.88 12.21 -20.12
C GLU A 146 -37.62 12.04 -18.77
N ASN A 147 -38.48 11.02 -18.63
CA ASN A 147 -39.26 10.77 -17.42
C ASN A 147 -38.49 9.92 -16.40
N LYS A 148 -38.13 10.54 -15.26
CA LYS A 148 -37.42 9.89 -14.13
C LYS A 148 -38.05 8.58 -13.66
N LYS A 149 -39.39 8.43 -13.69
CA LYS A 149 -40.07 7.23 -13.14
C LYS A 149 -39.90 6.00 -14.03
N GLU A 150 -39.92 6.17 -15.35
CA GLU A 150 -39.73 5.07 -16.31
C GLU A 150 -38.26 4.64 -16.37
N PHE A 151 -37.33 5.60 -16.36
CA PHE A 151 -35.90 5.33 -16.29
C PHE A 151 -35.49 4.56 -15.02
N LEU A 152 -36.07 4.91 -13.86
CA LEU A 152 -35.83 4.18 -12.61
C LEU A 152 -36.20 2.68 -12.71
N ARG A 153 -37.20 2.32 -13.51
CA ARG A 153 -37.57 0.92 -13.73
C ARG A 153 -36.49 0.18 -14.52
N ILE A 154 -35.93 0.81 -15.55
CA ILE A 154 -34.84 0.25 -16.35
C ILE A 154 -33.55 0.17 -15.52
N GLN A 155 -33.24 1.20 -14.74
CA GLN A 155 -32.09 1.22 -13.83
C GLN A 155 -32.17 0.09 -12.78
N LYS A 156 -33.37 -0.19 -12.27
CA LYS A 156 -33.59 -1.31 -11.33
C LYS A 156 -33.29 -2.66 -12.00
N ILE A 157 -33.76 -2.87 -13.23
CA ILE A 157 -33.49 -4.10 -14.00
C ILE A 157 -31.99 -4.24 -14.29
N TYR A 158 -31.35 -3.16 -14.76
CA TYR A 158 -29.92 -3.10 -15.03
C TYR A 158 -29.09 -3.51 -13.81
N THR A 159 -29.34 -2.87 -12.67
CA THR A 159 -28.63 -3.14 -11.41
C THR A 159 -28.81 -4.58 -10.94
N GLN A 160 -30.03 -5.12 -11.07
CA GLN A 160 -30.32 -6.51 -10.71
C GLN A 160 -29.53 -7.49 -11.57
N VAL A 161 -29.45 -7.28 -12.89
CA VAL A 161 -28.71 -8.17 -13.78
C VAL A 161 -27.21 -8.10 -13.52
N CYS A 162 -26.62 -6.91 -13.42
CA CYS A 162 -25.20 -6.74 -13.12
C CYS A 162 -24.83 -7.39 -11.77
N SER A 163 -25.71 -7.31 -10.76
CA SER A 163 -25.49 -7.98 -9.47
C SER A 163 -25.49 -9.52 -9.58
N LYS A 164 -26.35 -10.11 -10.43
CA LYS A 164 -26.39 -11.56 -10.67
C LYS A 164 -25.12 -12.04 -11.37
N LEU A 165 -24.63 -11.28 -12.35
CA LEU A 165 -23.40 -11.57 -13.07
C LEU A 165 -22.14 -11.48 -12.19
N ASN A 166 -22.07 -10.45 -11.33
CA ASN A 166 -20.95 -10.27 -10.41
C ASN A 166 -20.90 -11.35 -9.30
N LYS A 167 -22.04 -11.85 -8.84
CA LYS A 167 -22.10 -13.00 -7.92
C LYS A 167 -21.60 -14.29 -8.59
N LYS A 168 -21.84 -14.51 -9.89
CA LYS A 168 -21.31 -15.65 -10.66
C LYS A 168 -19.78 -15.60 -10.77
N LYS A 169 -19.20 -14.46 -11.14
CA LYS A 169 -17.75 -14.24 -11.19
C LYS A 169 -17.07 -14.53 -9.84
N LYS A 170 -17.72 -14.24 -8.71
CA LYS A 170 -17.22 -14.56 -7.36
C LYS A 170 -17.34 -16.05 -7.01
N VAL A 171 -18.41 -16.74 -7.41
CA VAL A 171 -18.63 -18.17 -7.13
C VAL A 171 -17.77 -19.08 -8.02
N GLU A 172 -17.58 -18.75 -9.31
CA GLU A 172 -16.67 -19.47 -10.23
C GLU A 172 -15.20 -19.30 -9.81
N LYS A 173 -14.78 -18.07 -9.42
CA LYS A 173 -13.46 -17.86 -8.80
C LYS A 173 -13.34 -18.63 -7.48
N GLY A 174 -14.37 -18.65 -6.63
CA GLY A 174 -14.35 -19.36 -5.34
C GLY A 174 -14.25 -20.89 -5.45
N LYS A 175 -14.87 -21.52 -6.45
CA LYS A 175 -14.77 -22.97 -6.68
C LYS A 175 -13.41 -23.38 -7.25
N ASN A 176 -12.87 -22.65 -8.23
CA ASN A 176 -11.54 -22.93 -8.77
C ASN A 176 -10.45 -22.68 -7.72
N VAL A 177 -10.59 -21.62 -6.93
CA VAL A 177 -9.67 -21.31 -5.83
C VAL A 177 -9.76 -22.36 -4.72
N ARG A 178 -10.95 -22.89 -4.38
CA ARG A 178 -11.08 -23.94 -3.35
C ARG A 178 -10.45 -25.27 -3.75
N ASN A 179 -10.65 -25.71 -5.00
CA ASN A 179 -10.04 -26.97 -5.48
C ASN A 179 -8.52 -26.82 -5.60
N PHE A 180 -8.04 -25.69 -6.12
CA PHE A 180 -6.62 -25.37 -6.23
C PHE A 180 -5.95 -25.22 -4.85
N ILE A 181 -6.60 -24.55 -3.89
CA ILE A 181 -6.12 -24.42 -2.50
C ILE A 181 -6.11 -25.79 -1.80
N SER A 182 -7.08 -26.68 -2.04
CA SER A 182 -7.10 -28.00 -1.38
C SER A 182 -5.95 -28.90 -1.81
N GLU A 183 -5.55 -28.87 -3.09
CA GLU A 183 -4.36 -29.56 -3.58
C GLU A 183 -3.07 -28.88 -3.09
N LEU A 184 -3.02 -27.55 -3.11
CA LEU A 184 -1.84 -26.77 -2.70
C LEU A 184 -1.57 -26.87 -1.19
N MET A 185 -2.59 -26.82 -0.33
CA MET A 185 -2.43 -26.84 1.14
C MET A 185 -1.89 -28.17 1.68
N SER A 186 -2.17 -29.29 0.98
CA SER A 186 -1.65 -30.62 1.34
C SER A 186 -0.13 -30.75 1.12
N VAL A 187 0.41 -29.98 0.17
CA VAL A 187 1.85 -29.95 -0.17
C VAL A 187 2.55 -28.79 0.53
N LEU A 188 1.88 -27.65 0.68
CA LEU A 188 2.44 -26.41 1.24
C LEU A 188 2.87 -26.57 2.70
N ILE A 189 2.09 -27.25 3.54
CA ILE A 189 2.46 -27.49 4.94
C ILE A 189 3.75 -28.32 5.02
N ASN A 190 3.86 -29.37 4.19
CA ASN A 190 5.06 -30.23 4.17
C ASN A 190 6.27 -29.51 3.58
N VAL A 191 6.08 -28.69 2.54
CA VAL A 191 7.14 -27.85 1.97
C VAL A 191 7.60 -26.83 3.01
N ILE A 192 6.70 -26.14 3.69
CA ILE A 192 7.03 -25.16 4.74
C ILE A 192 7.79 -25.81 5.89
N VAL A 193 7.35 -26.98 6.35
CA VAL A 193 8.01 -27.71 7.46
C VAL A 193 9.42 -28.16 7.03
N VAL A 194 9.59 -28.70 5.83
CA VAL A 194 10.91 -29.15 5.34
C VAL A 194 11.82 -27.96 5.02
N THR A 195 11.31 -26.88 4.42
CA THR A 195 12.10 -25.67 4.16
C THR A 195 12.46 -24.96 5.45
N GLY A 196 11.55 -24.92 6.43
CA GLY A 196 11.80 -24.34 7.76
C GLY A 196 12.86 -25.13 8.53
N TRP A 197 12.80 -26.47 8.48
CA TRP A 197 13.81 -27.34 9.07
C TRP A 197 15.18 -27.17 8.41
N LEU A 198 15.24 -27.10 7.08
CA LEU A 198 16.49 -26.88 6.35
C LEU A 198 17.08 -25.48 6.60
N ILE A 199 16.22 -24.45 6.71
CA ILE A 199 16.64 -23.09 7.09
C ILE A 199 17.18 -23.06 8.53
N SER A 200 16.54 -23.78 9.46
CA SER A 200 17.02 -23.88 10.85
C SER A 200 18.41 -24.54 10.92
N ILE A 201 18.62 -25.65 10.21
CA ILE A 201 19.93 -26.31 10.12
C ILE A 201 20.98 -25.37 9.49
N PHE A 202 20.64 -24.68 8.40
CA PHE A 202 21.54 -23.74 7.74
C PHE A 202 21.86 -22.50 8.59
N ALA A 203 20.94 -22.06 9.45
CA ALA A 203 21.16 -20.95 10.37
C ALA A 203 21.99 -21.35 11.60
N LEU A 204 21.81 -22.59 12.09
CA LEU A 204 22.53 -23.10 13.28
C LEU A 204 23.93 -23.63 12.96
N MET A 205 24.19 -24.04 11.71
CA MET A 205 25.49 -24.60 11.30
C MET A 205 26.68 -23.61 11.39
N PRO A 206 26.57 -22.34 10.96
CA PRO A 206 27.62 -21.33 11.18
C PRO A 206 27.89 -21.08 12.67
N LEU A 207 26.85 -21.13 13.50
CA LEU A 207 26.94 -20.91 14.96
C LEU A 207 27.68 -22.03 15.68
N CYS A 208 27.73 -23.25 15.11
CA CYS A 208 28.55 -24.33 15.65
C CYS A 208 30.03 -24.24 15.25
N ASP A 209 30.35 -23.79 14.03
CA ASP A 209 31.74 -23.63 13.55
C ASP A 209 32.45 -22.46 14.28
N GLU A 210 31.70 -21.42 14.69
CA GLU A 210 32.22 -20.26 15.44
C GLU A 210 32.48 -20.56 16.94
N SER A 211 31.97 -21.67 17.47
CA SER A 211 31.98 -21.98 18.91
C SER A 211 33.09 -22.94 19.38
N LEU A 212 34.02 -23.35 18.50
CA LEU A 212 35.06 -24.35 18.84
C LEU A 212 36.02 -23.95 19.98
N GLY A 213 35.91 -22.74 20.54
CA GLY A 213 36.71 -22.26 21.67
C GLY A 213 35.92 -21.81 22.92
N ASN A 214 34.59 -21.96 22.98
CA ASN A 214 33.79 -21.38 24.07
C ASN A 214 32.90 -22.39 24.80
N ALA A 215 32.69 -22.22 26.11
CA ALA A 215 31.90 -23.12 26.96
C ALA A 215 30.41 -23.28 26.54
N ASN A 216 29.92 -22.37 25.68
CA ASN A 216 28.57 -22.40 25.11
C ASN A 216 28.42 -23.33 23.90
N ALA A 217 29.51 -23.96 23.43
CA ALA A 217 29.47 -24.97 22.37
C ALA A 217 28.49 -26.11 22.71
N MET A 218 28.40 -26.47 24.00
CA MET A 218 27.51 -27.54 24.49
C MET A 218 26.02 -27.20 24.32
N SER A 219 25.63 -25.91 24.41
CA SER A 219 24.23 -25.49 24.21
C SER A 219 23.82 -25.47 22.74
N TYR A 220 24.67 -24.99 21.82
CA TYR A 220 24.33 -24.98 20.38
C TYR A 220 24.36 -26.38 19.77
N GLN A 221 25.26 -27.24 20.24
CA GLN A 221 25.24 -28.67 19.91
C GLN A 221 23.95 -29.35 20.38
N LEU A 222 23.43 -28.97 21.56
CA LEU A 222 22.15 -29.47 22.07
C LEU A 222 20.95 -28.96 21.24
N PHE A 223 20.97 -27.70 20.78
CA PHE A 223 19.92 -27.17 19.90
C PHE A 223 19.93 -27.82 18.51
N ILE A 224 21.11 -28.06 17.93
CA ILE A 224 21.23 -28.84 16.69
C ILE A 224 20.71 -30.26 16.91
N LEU A 225 21.06 -30.91 18.02
CA LEU A 225 20.56 -32.24 18.35
C LEU A 225 19.02 -32.25 18.44
N ILE A 226 18.42 -31.26 19.12
CA ILE A 226 16.97 -31.11 19.24
C ILE A 226 16.33 -30.89 17.86
N ASP A 227 16.91 -30.04 17.01
CA ASP A 227 16.40 -29.78 15.65
C ASP A 227 16.50 -31.00 14.73
N PHE A 228 17.57 -31.80 14.83
CA PHE A 228 17.69 -33.07 14.11
C PHE A 228 16.69 -34.11 14.63
N VAL A 229 16.46 -34.19 15.94
CA VAL A 229 15.45 -35.08 16.54
C VAL A 229 14.03 -34.66 16.13
N ILE A 230 13.73 -33.37 16.13
CA ILE A 230 12.45 -32.82 15.64
C ILE A 230 12.27 -33.12 14.16
N GLY A 231 13.32 -32.94 13.34
CA GLY A 231 13.33 -33.35 11.93
C GLY A 231 13.03 -34.84 11.75
N ALA A 232 13.73 -35.72 12.49
CA ALA A 232 13.54 -37.17 12.45
C ALA A 232 12.14 -37.62 12.91
N ILE A 233 11.47 -36.87 13.80
CA ILE A 233 10.09 -37.10 14.24
C ILE A 233 9.06 -36.59 13.22
N LEU A 234 9.34 -35.49 12.52
CA LEU A 234 8.43 -34.86 11.55
C LEU A 234 8.52 -35.48 10.14
N ILE A 235 9.69 -36.00 9.73
CA ILE A 235 9.92 -36.70 8.45
C ILE A 235 8.94 -37.89 8.23
N PRO A 236 8.66 -38.76 9.22
CA PRO A 236 7.63 -39.81 9.13
C PRO A 236 6.22 -39.30 8.77
N PHE A 237 5.89 -38.07 9.12
CA PHE A 237 4.59 -37.44 8.79
C PHE A 237 4.56 -36.94 7.35
N ALA A 238 5.66 -36.35 6.85
CA ALA A 238 5.83 -35.99 5.44
C ALA A 238 5.84 -37.21 4.50
N LEU A 239 6.21 -38.39 5.01
CA LEU A 239 6.27 -39.65 4.29
C LEU A 239 4.91 -40.34 4.04
N ARG A 240 3.80 -39.84 4.61
CA ARG A 240 2.44 -40.33 4.31
C ARG A 240 1.87 -39.81 2.99
N CYS A 241 2.53 -38.85 2.33
CA CYS A 241 2.10 -38.37 1.03
C CYS A 241 2.41 -39.37 -0.10
N GLU A 242 1.43 -39.63 -0.97
CA GLU A 242 1.64 -40.47 -2.17
C GLU A 242 2.58 -39.80 -3.19
N SER A 243 2.60 -38.46 -3.24
CA SER A 243 3.44 -37.69 -4.16
C SER A 243 4.94 -37.95 -3.96
N HIS A 244 5.65 -38.17 -5.04
CA HIS A 244 7.11 -38.40 -5.05
C HIS A 244 7.94 -37.12 -4.82
N LEU A 245 7.35 -35.93 -5.05
CA LEU A 245 8.06 -34.66 -5.01
C LEU A 245 8.53 -34.26 -3.59
N PRO A 246 7.71 -34.32 -2.53
CA PRO A 246 8.18 -34.07 -1.16
C PRO A 246 9.28 -35.05 -0.76
N LYS A 247 9.15 -36.33 -1.13
CA LYS A 247 10.13 -37.39 -0.82
C LYS A 247 11.49 -37.12 -1.46
N LEU A 248 11.50 -36.65 -2.71
CA LEU A 248 12.72 -36.22 -3.41
C LEU A 248 13.35 -35.01 -2.71
N ILE A 249 12.56 -34.00 -2.36
CA ILE A 249 13.05 -32.81 -1.65
C ILE A 249 13.64 -33.19 -0.27
N THR A 250 12.98 -34.08 0.47
CA THR A 250 13.50 -34.55 1.77
C THR A 250 14.78 -35.37 1.61
N LEU A 251 14.88 -36.18 0.55
CA LEU A 251 16.08 -36.96 0.25
C LEU A 251 17.26 -36.07 -0.15
N PHE A 252 17.03 -35.01 -0.93
CA PHE A 252 18.05 -34.02 -1.23
C PHE A 252 18.48 -33.23 0.01
N GLY A 253 17.54 -32.87 0.89
CA GLY A 253 17.83 -32.22 2.17
C GLY A 253 18.70 -33.08 3.10
N LEU A 254 18.33 -34.36 3.27
CA LEU A 254 19.11 -35.33 4.06
C LEU A 254 20.46 -35.68 3.41
N GLY A 255 20.53 -35.74 2.08
CA GLY A 255 21.80 -35.92 1.38
C GLY A 255 22.75 -34.75 1.61
N LEU A 256 22.22 -33.52 1.61
CA LEU A 256 22.99 -32.31 1.90
C LEU A 256 23.45 -32.27 3.37
N SER A 257 22.61 -32.68 4.32
CA SER A 257 23.00 -32.78 5.74
C SER A 257 24.11 -33.81 5.98
N ILE A 258 24.08 -34.96 5.30
CA ILE A 258 25.14 -35.97 5.37
C ILE A 258 26.48 -35.41 4.88
N VAL A 259 26.51 -34.73 3.73
CA VAL A 259 27.75 -34.14 3.17
C VAL A 259 28.33 -33.09 4.13
N ILE A 260 27.46 -32.27 4.70
CA ILE A 260 27.80 -31.26 5.70
C ILE A 260 28.40 -31.90 6.97
N LEU A 261 27.74 -32.93 7.51
CA LEU A 261 28.17 -33.60 8.74
C LEU A 261 29.51 -34.32 8.56
N ILE A 262 29.80 -34.87 7.37
CA ILE A 262 31.10 -35.48 7.06
C ILE A 262 32.21 -34.42 7.08
N SER A 263 32.01 -33.25 6.46
CA SER A 263 32.99 -32.14 6.49
C SER A 263 33.24 -31.59 7.89
N LEU A 264 32.21 -31.50 8.74
CA LEU A 264 32.36 -31.06 10.13
C LEU A 264 33.08 -32.08 11.00
N ASN A 265 32.94 -33.37 10.69
CA ASN A 265 33.61 -34.45 11.43
C ASN A 265 35.13 -34.49 11.15
N GLU A 266 35.57 -34.17 9.94
CA GLU A 266 37.00 -34.03 9.59
C GLU A 266 37.69 -32.89 10.34
N LYS A 267 37.01 -31.75 10.56
CA LYS A 267 37.55 -30.62 11.32
C LYS A 267 37.73 -30.89 12.82
N ASN A 268 37.04 -31.90 13.38
CA ASN A 268 36.92 -32.13 14.83
C ASN A 268 37.81 -33.27 15.38
N SER A 269 38.82 -33.71 14.61
CA SER A 269 39.66 -34.90 14.89
C SER A 269 40.47 -34.92 16.20
N ASN A 270 40.44 -33.85 17.02
CA ASN A 270 41.31 -33.72 18.20
C ASN A 270 40.61 -33.90 19.56
N ASN A 271 39.30 -34.16 19.61
CA ASN A 271 38.58 -34.36 20.87
C ASN A 271 38.25 -35.85 21.11
N TYR A 272 38.90 -36.44 22.12
CA TYR A 272 38.70 -37.82 22.56
C TYR A 272 37.40 -37.97 23.37
N GLY A 273 36.30 -38.11 22.65
CA GLY A 273 34.98 -38.53 23.15
C GLY A 273 34.14 -38.94 21.97
N VAL A 274 33.23 -39.90 22.12
CA VAL A 274 32.38 -40.37 21.00
C VAL A 274 31.68 -39.16 20.38
N ASN A 275 32.16 -38.75 19.21
CA ASN A 275 31.83 -37.48 18.62
C ASN A 275 30.33 -37.49 18.29
N ILE A 276 29.55 -36.58 18.88
CA ILE A 276 28.08 -36.56 18.76
C ILE A 276 27.65 -36.49 17.28
N TYR A 277 28.49 -35.91 16.43
CA TYR A 277 28.35 -35.86 14.97
C TYR A 277 28.41 -37.23 14.29
N ASN A 278 29.17 -38.21 14.81
CA ASN A 278 29.20 -39.58 14.28
C ASN A 278 27.88 -40.30 14.53
N LEU A 279 27.25 -40.07 15.68
CA LEU A 279 25.96 -40.66 16.02
C LEU A 279 24.84 -40.05 15.15
N ILE A 280 24.87 -38.73 14.93
CA ILE A 280 23.91 -38.02 14.07
C ILE A 280 24.07 -38.45 12.61
N LEU A 281 25.31 -38.56 12.10
CA LEU A 281 25.60 -39.03 10.75
C LEU A 281 25.05 -40.44 10.51
N LEU A 282 25.19 -41.34 11.50
CA LEU A 282 24.69 -42.70 11.42
C LEU A 282 23.16 -42.76 11.35
N VAL A 283 22.46 -41.90 12.10
CA VAL A 283 20.99 -41.77 12.05
C VAL A 283 20.53 -41.23 10.68
N ASP A 284 21.19 -40.21 10.15
CA ASP A 284 20.86 -39.62 8.84
C ASP A 284 21.05 -40.60 7.66
N ILE A 285 22.11 -41.42 7.70
CA ILE A 285 22.37 -42.47 6.70
C ILE A 285 21.27 -43.55 6.76
N ILE A 286 20.86 -43.97 7.96
CA ILE A 286 19.79 -44.98 8.14
C ILE A 286 18.46 -44.43 7.63
N CYS A 287 18.11 -43.18 7.97
CA CYS A 287 16.89 -42.53 7.49
C CYS A 287 16.87 -42.39 5.96
N SER A 288 17.98 -41.99 5.35
CA SER A 288 18.13 -41.89 3.88
C SER A 288 17.98 -43.25 3.19
N GLY A 289 18.57 -44.31 3.76
CA GLY A 289 18.42 -45.68 3.26
C GLY A 289 16.97 -46.19 3.30
N ILE A 290 16.24 -45.92 4.39
CA ILE A 290 14.83 -46.31 4.52
C ILE A 290 13.94 -45.63 3.48
N ILE A 291 14.19 -44.34 3.18
CA ILE A 291 13.47 -43.57 2.15
C ILE A 291 13.70 -44.17 0.76
N LEU A 292 14.97 -44.47 0.42
CA LEU A 292 15.33 -45.08 -0.86
C LEU A 292 14.70 -46.46 -1.05
N ILE A 293 14.74 -47.32 -0.03
CA ILE A 293 14.13 -48.66 -0.06
C ILE A 293 12.61 -48.57 -0.29
N ARG A 294 11.91 -47.65 0.38
CA ARG A 294 10.47 -47.46 0.19
C ARG A 294 10.10 -46.88 -1.18
N MET A 295 10.92 -45.97 -1.72
CA MET A 295 10.74 -45.47 -3.09
C MET A 295 10.88 -46.61 -4.11
N PHE A 296 11.87 -47.49 -3.96
CA PHE A 296 12.06 -48.65 -4.83
C PHE A 296 10.97 -49.73 -4.70
N ILE A 297 10.46 -49.98 -3.49
CA ILE A 297 9.35 -50.93 -3.27
C ILE A 297 8.06 -50.44 -3.92
N ASN A 298 7.76 -49.14 -3.87
CA ASN A 298 6.56 -48.57 -4.49
C ASN A 298 6.63 -48.60 -6.03
N ILE A 299 7.82 -48.47 -6.63
CA ILE A 299 8.01 -48.62 -8.08
C ILE A 299 7.72 -50.08 -8.52
N LYS A 300 8.09 -51.08 -7.72
CA LYS A 300 7.83 -52.50 -8.02
C LYS A 300 6.36 -52.93 -7.86
N LYS A 301 5.53 -52.18 -7.13
CA LYS A 301 4.11 -52.52 -6.87
C LYS A 301 3.13 -52.04 -7.96
N GLY A 302 3.61 -51.55 -9.11
CA GLY A 302 2.75 -51.32 -10.28
C GLY A 302 1.67 -50.23 -10.12
N GLY A 303 1.93 -49.20 -9.31
CA GLY A 303 1.06 -48.02 -9.26
C GLY A 303 1.15 -47.23 -10.56
N ASN A 304 0.02 -47.02 -11.24
CA ASN A 304 -0.09 -46.27 -12.49
C ASN A 304 0.60 -44.89 -12.39
N ILE A 305 1.71 -44.73 -13.13
CA ILE A 305 2.39 -43.46 -13.32
C ILE A 305 1.50 -42.57 -14.19
N LYS A 306 0.73 -41.68 -13.58
CA LYS A 306 0.11 -40.55 -14.26
C LYS A 306 0.63 -39.26 -13.64
N THR A 307 1.78 -38.83 -14.15
CA THR A 307 2.03 -37.48 -14.69
C THR A 307 3.52 -37.38 -15.01
N PRO A 308 3.93 -37.09 -16.26
CA PRO A 308 5.32 -36.76 -16.55
C PRO A 308 5.70 -35.50 -15.76
N LEU A 309 6.89 -35.51 -15.17
CA LEU A 309 7.49 -34.36 -14.49
C LEU A 309 7.45 -33.17 -15.44
N SER A 310 6.53 -32.23 -15.21
CA SER A 310 6.32 -31.12 -16.14
C SER A 310 7.60 -30.30 -16.20
N TRP A 311 8.07 -29.97 -17.40
CA TRP A 311 9.23 -29.11 -17.59
C TRP A 311 9.11 -27.78 -16.83
N GLY A 312 7.87 -27.31 -16.60
CA GLY A 312 7.58 -26.15 -15.76
C GLY A 312 8.03 -26.32 -14.31
N SER A 313 7.95 -27.52 -13.73
CA SER A 313 8.36 -27.79 -12.35
C SER A 313 9.89 -27.72 -12.19
N PHE A 314 10.64 -28.14 -13.22
CA PHE A 314 12.10 -28.03 -13.26
C PHE A 314 12.56 -26.58 -13.45
N VAL A 315 11.83 -25.83 -14.28
CA VAL A 315 12.05 -24.39 -14.48
C VAL A 315 11.75 -23.59 -13.22
N VAL A 316 10.68 -23.92 -12.49
CA VAL A 316 10.34 -23.28 -11.21
C VAL A 316 11.41 -23.58 -10.15
N ALA A 317 11.92 -24.82 -10.08
CA ALA A 317 13.03 -25.15 -9.18
C ALA A 317 14.30 -24.37 -9.52
N LEU A 318 14.65 -24.24 -10.80
CA LEU A 318 15.79 -23.42 -11.26
C LEU A 318 15.58 -21.92 -11.00
N ILE A 319 14.36 -21.41 -11.15
CA ILE A 319 14.01 -20.02 -10.81
C ILE A 319 14.09 -19.80 -9.29
N CYS A 320 13.63 -20.75 -8.47
CA CYS A 320 13.77 -20.67 -7.02
C CYS A 320 15.24 -20.71 -6.59
N VAL A 321 16.08 -21.55 -7.19
CA VAL A 321 17.53 -21.58 -6.94
C VAL A 321 18.20 -20.30 -7.42
N ALA A 322 17.81 -19.76 -8.57
CA ALA A 322 18.34 -18.50 -9.09
C ALA A 322 17.89 -17.29 -8.24
N LEU A 323 16.63 -17.25 -7.79
CA LEU A 323 16.12 -16.23 -6.86
C LEU A 323 16.80 -16.35 -5.50
N MET A 324 17.04 -17.57 -5.01
CA MET A 324 17.84 -17.81 -3.80
C MET A 324 19.28 -17.33 -3.98
N LEU A 325 19.90 -17.53 -5.15
CA LEU A 325 21.25 -17.03 -5.45
C LEU A 325 21.28 -15.49 -5.65
N ILE A 326 20.20 -14.88 -6.15
CA ILE A 326 20.05 -13.42 -6.30
C ILE A 326 19.79 -12.77 -4.95
N VAL A 327 18.95 -13.38 -4.10
CA VAL A 327 18.74 -12.96 -2.70
C VAL A 327 20.03 -13.18 -1.89
N TYR A 328 20.75 -14.28 -2.08
CA TYR A 328 22.06 -14.55 -1.48
C TYR A 328 23.16 -13.56 -1.94
N ARG A 329 23.06 -13.02 -3.16
CA ARG A 329 24.02 -12.05 -3.70
C ARG A 329 23.69 -10.59 -3.38
N ASN A 330 22.41 -10.24 -3.23
CA ASN A 330 21.95 -8.85 -3.07
C ASN A 330 21.26 -8.54 -1.73
N GLY A 331 20.95 -9.52 -0.88
CA GLY A 331 20.09 -9.33 0.28
C GLY A 331 20.73 -9.78 1.59
N TYR A 332 21.23 -8.79 2.35
CA TYR A 332 21.40 -8.82 3.82
C TYR A 332 22.43 -9.82 4.35
N ILE A 333 23.65 -9.44 4.73
CA ILE A 333 24.08 -8.23 5.46
C ILE A 333 23.20 -7.97 6.70
N ASN A 334 23.59 -8.68 7.78
CA ASN A 334 23.61 -8.34 9.21
C ASN A 334 22.42 -7.65 9.85
N ILE A 335 21.83 -8.27 10.90
CA ILE A 335 21.93 -7.71 12.27
C ILE A 335 22.14 -8.86 13.27
N PRO A 336 23.37 -9.07 13.77
CA PRO A 336 23.60 -9.90 14.96
C PRO A 336 22.89 -9.27 16.16
N LYS A 337 22.45 -10.07 17.15
CA LYS A 337 22.27 -9.53 18.51
C LYS A 337 23.63 -8.98 18.93
N GLN A 338 23.80 -7.67 18.83
CA GLN A 338 24.98 -7.00 19.32
C GLN A 338 24.90 -7.05 20.83
N VAL A 339 25.78 -7.84 21.43
CA VAL A 339 26.18 -7.61 22.81
C VAL A 339 27.29 -6.57 22.70
N VAL A 340 26.90 -5.29 22.82
CA VAL A 340 27.82 -4.15 22.80
C VAL A 340 28.64 -4.16 24.09
N ASN A 341 29.92 -3.79 23.96
CA ASN A 341 30.85 -3.71 25.09
C ASN A 341 30.41 -2.62 26.09
N PRO A 342 30.73 -2.74 27.39
CA PRO A 342 29.98 -2.14 28.49
C PRO A 342 30.17 -0.64 28.72
N VAL A 343 30.93 0.09 27.88
CA VAL A 343 31.07 1.56 27.98
C VAL A 343 31.42 2.14 26.61
N SER A 344 30.50 2.87 25.99
CA SER A 344 30.81 3.73 24.85
C SER A 344 31.72 4.87 25.30
N PRO A 345 32.77 5.22 24.54
CA PRO A 345 33.70 6.27 24.96
C PRO A 345 32.95 7.60 24.99
N THR A 346 33.03 8.34 26.09
CA THR A 346 32.67 9.77 26.14
C THR A 346 33.75 10.57 25.42
N ILE A 347 33.36 11.53 24.59
CA ILE A 347 34.30 12.37 23.83
C ILE A 347 34.43 13.75 24.47
N ASP A 348 35.62 14.35 24.42
CA ASP A 348 35.78 15.77 24.75
C ASP A 348 35.50 16.64 23.51
N VAL A 349 35.13 17.91 23.74
CA VAL A 349 34.91 18.93 22.69
C VAL A 349 36.13 19.08 21.78
N SER A 350 37.33 18.85 22.33
CA SER A 350 38.61 18.94 21.62
C SER A 350 39.06 17.62 20.95
N SER A 351 38.23 16.58 20.97
CA SER A 351 38.56 15.25 20.46
C SER A 351 39.06 15.28 19.01
N VAL A 352 40.20 14.62 18.80
CA VAL A 352 40.83 14.38 17.50
C VAL A 352 40.54 12.94 17.09
N THR A 353 40.56 12.68 15.78
CA THR A 353 40.37 11.33 15.22
C THR A 353 41.27 10.28 15.89
N ASN A 354 40.66 9.23 16.42
CA ASN A 354 41.28 8.07 17.04
C ASN A 354 40.68 6.78 16.45
N ASN A 355 41.37 6.20 15.47
CA ASN A 355 40.90 5.01 14.73
C ASN A 355 40.75 3.76 15.61
N SER A 356 41.64 3.57 16.60
CA SER A 356 41.55 2.45 17.53
C SER A 356 40.31 2.51 18.40
N GLU A 357 39.81 3.72 18.64
CA GLU A 357 38.61 3.96 19.43
C GLU A 357 37.36 4.20 18.58
N GLY A 358 37.48 4.19 17.25
CA GLY A 358 36.35 4.46 16.35
C GLY A 358 35.81 5.88 16.48
N ILE A 359 36.65 6.82 16.90
CA ILE A 359 36.30 8.24 17.05
C ILE A 359 36.83 8.97 15.82
N TYR A 360 35.96 9.61 15.05
CA TYR A 360 36.32 10.34 13.84
C TYR A 360 35.85 11.78 13.93
N SER A 361 36.79 12.73 13.85
CA SER A 361 36.49 14.16 13.91
C SER A 361 36.62 14.78 12.52
N TYR A 362 35.57 15.47 12.08
CA TYR A 362 35.48 16.18 10.81
C TYR A 362 35.22 17.66 11.04
N LYS A 363 35.65 18.50 10.09
CA LYS A 363 35.35 19.93 10.12
C LYS A 363 34.02 20.21 9.45
N VAL A 364 33.09 20.84 10.18
CA VAL A 364 31.81 21.27 9.63
C VAL A 364 32.05 22.17 8.43
N ARG A 365 31.45 21.80 7.29
CA ARG A 365 31.60 22.52 6.02
C ARG A 365 31.01 23.92 6.13
N ASN A 366 31.51 24.82 5.28
CA ASN A 366 30.89 26.12 5.08
C ASN A 366 29.69 25.98 4.14
N TYR A 367 28.48 26.25 4.64
CA TYR A 367 27.25 26.31 3.85
C TYR A 367 26.84 27.75 3.53
N ILE A 368 27.34 28.74 4.27
CA ILE A 368 27.00 30.15 4.10
C ILE A 368 27.32 30.61 2.67
N GLY A 369 26.36 31.29 2.04
CA GLY A 369 26.43 31.77 0.67
C GLY A 369 26.24 30.71 -0.41
N LYS A 370 26.04 29.44 -0.04
CA LYS A 370 25.73 28.39 -1.02
C LYS A 370 24.25 28.39 -1.38
N ASN A 371 23.97 28.04 -2.63
CA ASN A 371 22.63 27.80 -3.10
C ASN A 371 22.05 26.53 -2.47
N VAL A 372 20.79 26.59 -2.03
CA VAL A 372 20.13 25.47 -1.32
C VAL A 372 20.09 24.18 -2.15
N ALA A 373 19.95 24.27 -3.49
CA ALA A 373 19.92 23.09 -4.35
C ALA A 373 21.28 22.37 -4.45
N SER A 374 22.38 23.01 -4.04
CA SER A 374 23.74 22.44 -4.09
C SER A 374 24.16 21.73 -2.81
N ILE A 375 23.31 21.73 -1.78
CA ILE A 375 23.68 21.33 -0.42
C ILE A 375 23.10 19.96 -0.10
N GLY A 376 23.97 19.01 0.30
CA GLY A 376 23.56 17.69 0.76
C GLY A 376 22.96 16.81 -0.34
N LYS A 377 22.38 15.68 0.07
CA LYS A 377 21.62 14.75 -0.76
C LYS A 377 20.22 14.57 -0.20
N TYR A 378 19.24 14.51 -1.09
CA TYR A 378 17.86 14.19 -0.73
C TYR A 378 17.65 12.68 -0.78
N TRP A 379 17.12 12.09 0.29
CA TRP A 379 16.69 10.70 0.31
C TRP A 379 15.49 10.53 1.25
N ILE A 380 14.39 9.99 0.73
CA ILE A 380 13.16 9.67 1.50
C ILE A 380 12.80 10.79 2.50
N GLY A 381 12.53 12.00 2.00
CA GLY A 381 12.03 13.10 2.82
C GLY A 381 13.06 13.85 3.66
N THR A 382 14.31 13.40 3.67
CA THR A 382 15.38 14.03 4.44
C THR A 382 16.45 14.59 3.52
N GLN A 383 17.04 15.72 3.91
CA GLN A 383 18.22 16.28 3.27
C GLN A 383 19.40 16.06 4.21
N THR A 384 20.43 15.34 3.78
CA THR A 384 21.56 15.01 4.65
C THR A 384 22.89 15.33 4.00
N ASP A 385 23.91 15.58 4.81
CA ASP A 385 25.30 15.68 4.35
C ASP A 385 26.18 14.66 5.05
N GLN A 386 27.03 13.99 4.27
CA GLN A 386 27.76 12.82 4.74
C GLN A 386 29.12 13.20 5.31
N TYR A 387 29.46 12.64 6.47
CA TYR A 387 30.73 12.79 7.16
C TYR A 387 31.26 11.41 7.56
N GLY A 388 31.95 10.73 6.64
CA GLY A 388 32.37 9.34 6.87
C GLY A 388 31.18 8.40 6.99
N ALA A 389 31.07 7.71 8.14
CA ALA A 389 29.95 6.84 8.46
C ALA A 389 28.73 7.59 9.01
N GLY A 390 28.91 8.82 9.51
CA GLY A 390 27.83 9.65 10.04
C GLY A 390 27.15 10.50 8.97
N GLU A 391 25.91 10.85 9.26
CA GLU A 391 25.07 11.70 8.44
C GLU A 391 24.57 12.88 9.27
N LEU A 392 24.73 14.09 8.75
CA LEU A 392 24.25 15.31 9.39
C LEU A 392 22.95 15.73 8.71
N ASN A 393 21.85 15.74 9.46
CA ASN A 393 20.54 16.17 8.92
C ASN A 393 20.54 17.68 8.69
N ILE A 394 20.11 18.11 7.51
CA ILE A 394 20.05 19.52 7.12
C ILE A 394 18.60 19.99 7.17
N ILE A 395 18.34 20.98 8.01
CA ILE A 395 17.04 21.61 8.13
C ILE A 395 17.12 23.04 7.59
N PHE A 396 16.33 23.36 6.56
CA PHE A 396 16.25 24.70 6.02
C PHE A 396 15.23 25.54 6.79
N VAL A 397 15.66 26.70 7.30
CA VAL A 397 14.82 27.61 8.09
C VAL A 397 14.68 28.94 7.36
N THR A 398 13.44 29.33 7.06
CA THR A 398 13.12 30.62 6.45
C THR A 398 12.52 31.55 7.50
N GLU A 399 12.69 32.87 7.32
CA GLU A 399 12.12 33.90 8.21
C GLU A 399 10.59 33.76 8.36
N SER A 400 9.91 33.41 7.27
CA SER A 400 8.46 33.31 7.19
C SER A 400 7.90 31.95 7.66
N GLY A 401 8.76 31.00 8.01
CA GLY A 401 8.35 29.62 8.28
C GLY A 401 7.94 28.84 7.03
N MET A 402 8.23 29.33 5.83
CA MET A 402 8.09 28.57 4.59
C MET A 402 8.95 27.29 4.58
N ILE A 403 8.33 26.16 4.25
CA ILE A 403 9.01 24.88 4.05
C ILE A 403 9.55 24.82 2.63
N ILE A 404 10.86 24.62 2.51
CA ILE A 404 11.52 24.39 1.23
C ILE A 404 11.23 22.95 0.77
N PRO A 405 10.62 22.73 -0.41
CA PRO A 405 10.39 21.39 -0.94
C PRO A 405 11.74 20.74 -1.29
N LEU A 406 12.08 19.66 -0.58
CA LEU A 406 13.39 19.02 -0.73
C LEU A 406 13.55 18.28 -2.07
N ASN A 407 12.44 17.86 -2.68
CA ASN A 407 12.40 17.16 -3.97
C ASN A 407 12.29 18.10 -5.18
N ASP A 408 12.22 19.42 -4.99
CA ASP A 408 12.11 20.41 -6.05
C ASP A 408 13.39 21.25 -6.14
N ASP A 409 14.29 20.84 -7.04
CA ASP A 409 15.55 21.55 -7.26
C ASP A 409 15.36 22.96 -7.83
N GLU A 410 14.33 23.19 -8.65
CA GLU A 410 14.06 24.53 -9.21
C GLU A 410 13.57 25.50 -8.13
N PHE A 411 12.77 25.00 -7.19
CA PHE A 411 12.39 25.78 -6.02
C PHE A 411 13.59 26.08 -5.12
N LYS A 412 14.40 25.05 -4.80
CA LYS A 412 15.62 25.22 -3.97
C LYS A 412 16.61 26.20 -4.60
N LYS A 413 16.71 26.26 -5.93
CA LYS A 413 17.59 27.22 -6.63
C LYS A 413 17.28 28.68 -6.33
N GLN A 414 16.09 29.00 -5.83
CA GLN A 414 15.68 30.36 -5.52
C GLN A 414 16.22 30.86 -4.17
N TYR A 415 16.83 29.98 -3.37
CA TYR A 415 17.27 30.27 -2.01
C TYR A 415 18.79 30.15 -1.86
N THR A 416 19.34 31.01 -1.01
CA THR A 416 20.73 30.96 -0.57
C THR A 416 20.79 30.82 0.95
N VAL A 417 21.78 30.10 1.45
CA VAL A 417 22.07 30.05 2.89
C VAL A 417 22.66 31.39 3.32
N VAL A 418 22.02 32.02 4.30
CA VAL A 418 22.50 33.26 4.91
C VAL A 418 23.35 32.98 6.14
N GLU A 419 23.05 31.89 6.85
CA GLU A 419 23.70 31.56 8.13
C GLU A 419 23.50 30.07 8.48
N GLN A 420 24.32 29.53 9.38
CA GLN A 420 24.24 28.14 9.87
C GLN A 420 24.35 28.06 11.40
N SER A 421 23.60 27.15 12.03
CA SER A 421 23.59 27.03 13.51
C SER A 421 24.87 26.46 14.11
N ILE A 422 25.64 25.68 13.34
CA ILE A 422 26.92 25.14 13.77
C ILE A 422 28.03 25.93 13.07
N PRO A 423 28.92 26.64 13.81
CA PRO A 423 29.96 27.45 13.18
C PRO A 423 30.88 26.66 12.23
N VAL A 424 31.29 27.32 11.14
CA VAL A 424 32.20 26.74 10.14
C VAL A 424 33.50 26.27 10.80
N GLY A 425 33.93 25.05 10.48
CA GLY A 425 35.18 24.48 11.02
C GLY A 425 35.12 24.02 12.48
N LYS A 426 33.95 24.03 13.13
CA LYS A 426 33.74 23.26 14.37
C LYS A 426 33.93 21.77 14.11
N ASN A 427 34.31 21.04 15.16
CA ASN A 427 34.48 19.59 15.08
C ASN A 427 33.10 18.93 15.13
N LEU A 428 32.78 18.15 14.09
CA LEU A 428 31.74 17.13 14.10
C LEU A 428 32.44 15.79 14.37
N THR A 429 32.33 15.32 15.59
CA THR A 429 32.86 14.02 16.02
C THR A 429 31.79 12.94 15.90
N ILE A 430 32.16 11.80 15.34
CA ILE A 430 31.36 10.60 15.18
C ILE A 430 32.02 9.48 15.97
N VAL A 431 31.24 8.78 16.79
CA VAL A 431 31.67 7.64 17.57
C VAL A 431 31.02 6.40 16.99
N ASN A 432 31.82 5.43 16.58
CA ASN A 432 31.30 4.20 16.02
C ASN A 432 30.97 3.17 17.11
N GLN A 433 29.93 2.37 16.85
CA GLN A 433 29.59 1.21 17.68
C GLN A 433 30.76 0.23 17.74
N ARG A 434 30.85 -0.51 18.84
CA ARG A 434 31.93 -1.46 19.10
C ARG A 434 31.39 -2.87 19.25
N ASP A 435 32.17 -3.84 18.80
CA ASP A 435 31.89 -5.24 19.08
C ASP A 435 32.18 -5.58 20.55
N SER A 436 31.85 -6.80 20.96
CA SER A 436 32.09 -7.32 22.31
C SER A 436 33.58 -7.37 22.72
N ASN A 437 34.51 -7.23 21.77
CA ASN A 437 35.95 -7.14 22.03
C ASN A 437 36.45 -5.68 22.07
N GLY A 438 35.56 -4.69 21.87
CA GLY A 438 35.85 -3.27 21.96
C GLY A 438 36.38 -2.68 20.65
N LYS A 439 36.38 -3.46 19.57
CA LYS A 439 36.81 -3.02 18.25
C LYS A 439 35.66 -2.26 17.57
N PRO A 440 35.91 -1.05 17.04
CA PRO A 440 34.86 -0.28 16.38
C PRO A 440 34.48 -0.89 15.03
N TYR A 441 33.17 -0.90 14.75
CA TYR A 441 32.65 -1.11 13.41
C TYR A 441 33.01 0.09 12.53
N SER A 442 33.22 -0.13 11.23
CA SER A 442 33.59 0.97 10.31
C SER A 442 32.40 1.77 9.79
N TYR A 443 31.18 1.26 9.93
CA TYR A 443 29.97 1.79 9.29
C TYR A 443 28.77 1.96 10.24
N LEU A 444 28.92 1.61 11.52
CA LEU A 444 27.84 1.74 12.50
C LEU A 444 28.17 2.86 13.46
N VAL A 445 27.32 3.88 13.49
CA VAL A 445 27.43 5.02 14.41
C VAL A 445 26.71 4.68 15.70
N ASP A 446 27.38 4.90 16.82
CA ASP A 446 26.81 4.79 18.17
C ASP A 446 26.13 6.11 18.53
N TYR A 447 26.89 7.20 18.48
CA TYR A 447 26.37 8.56 18.58
C TYR A 447 27.32 9.54 17.89
N GLN A 448 26.85 10.76 17.64
CA GLN A 448 27.65 11.83 17.05
C GLN A 448 27.37 13.15 17.76
N SER A 449 28.34 14.07 17.68
CA SER A 449 28.27 15.38 18.34
C SER A 449 27.12 16.26 17.88
N TYR A 450 26.67 16.15 16.64
CA TYR A 450 25.50 16.89 16.13
C TYR A 450 24.69 16.00 15.20
N ASP A 451 23.41 15.82 15.49
CA ASP A 451 22.50 15.04 14.64
C ASP A 451 21.90 15.88 13.51
N GLU A 452 21.73 17.19 13.74
CA GLU A 452 21.17 18.13 12.77
C GLU A 452 21.92 19.46 12.74
N ILE A 453 21.84 20.14 11.61
CA ILE A 453 22.26 21.53 11.41
C ILE A 453 21.09 22.33 10.83
N LEU A 454 20.85 23.51 11.40
CA LEU A 454 19.89 24.46 10.87
C LEU A 454 20.64 25.37 9.91
N LEU A 455 20.18 25.40 8.66
CA LEU A 455 20.65 26.33 7.64
C LEU A 455 19.57 27.39 7.45
N TYR A 456 19.86 28.60 7.88
CA TYR A 456 18.96 29.73 7.67
C TYR A 456 19.09 30.19 6.23
N VAL A 457 17.96 30.29 5.54
CA VAL A 457 17.92 30.54 4.10
C VAL A 457 16.98 31.70 3.78
N ALA A 458 17.32 32.44 2.73
CA ALA A 458 16.48 33.49 2.18
C ALA A 458 16.45 33.44 0.66
N PRO A 459 15.40 34.01 0.03
CA PRO A 459 15.39 34.20 -1.41
C PRO A 459 16.63 34.97 -1.87
N ILE A 460 17.20 34.57 -3.00
CA ILE A 460 18.40 35.21 -3.56
C ILE A 460 18.16 36.71 -3.73
N GLY A 461 19.08 37.53 -3.22
CA GLY A 461 19.00 38.99 -3.25
C GLY A 461 18.41 39.61 -1.98
N THR A 462 17.90 38.81 -1.04
CA THR A 462 17.45 39.29 0.27
C THR A 462 18.67 39.69 1.11
N THR A 463 18.68 40.93 1.62
CA THR A 463 19.78 41.46 2.44
C THR A 463 19.36 41.84 3.87
N SER A 464 18.06 41.82 4.16
CA SER A 464 17.50 42.25 5.44
C SER A 464 17.34 41.13 6.47
N TYR A 465 17.40 39.87 6.04
CA TYR A 465 17.16 38.74 6.93
C TYR A 465 18.39 38.48 7.82
N VAL A 466 18.21 38.68 9.12
CA VAL A 466 19.22 38.39 10.15
C VAL A 466 18.60 37.38 11.12
N PRO A 467 18.90 36.08 10.99
CA PRO A 467 18.35 35.08 11.88
C PRO A 467 18.90 35.23 13.30
N THR A 468 18.08 34.92 14.29
CA THR A 468 18.57 34.71 15.67
C THR A 468 19.10 33.28 15.76
N ILE A 469 20.37 33.14 16.14
CA ILE A 469 21.06 31.85 16.16
C ILE A 469 21.23 31.41 17.60
N THR A 470 20.84 30.18 17.88
CA THR A 470 21.25 29.45 19.08
C THR A 470 22.33 28.46 18.67
N GLU A 471 23.56 28.65 19.15
CA GLU A 471 24.63 27.67 18.93
C GLU A 471 24.25 26.38 19.66
N LEU A 472 24.16 25.27 18.91
CA LEU A 472 23.83 23.97 19.48
C LEU A 472 25.02 23.43 20.27
N LEU A 473 24.76 22.89 21.47
CA LEU A 473 25.77 22.17 22.23
C LEU A 473 25.97 20.76 21.67
N PRO A 474 27.22 20.29 21.56
CA PRO A 474 27.50 18.96 21.03
C PRO A 474 27.07 17.86 22.01
N THR A 475 26.60 16.74 21.47
CA THR A 475 26.45 15.47 22.21
C THR A 475 27.83 14.85 22.40
N LEU A 476 28.32 14.88 23.64
CA LEU A 476 29.64 14.36 24.01
C LEU A 476 29.57 12.97 24.66
N ASP A 477 28.37 12.56 25.01
CA ASP A 477 28.05 11.32 25.69
C ASP A 477 26.70 10.81 25.17
N ARG A 478 26.58 9.52 24.85
CA ARG A 478 25.29 8.93 24.46
C ARG A 478 24.23 8.98 25.56
N HIS A 479 24.61 9.28 26.80
CA HIS A 479 23.68 9.49 27.91
C HIS A 479 23.19 10.93 28.05
N ILE A 480 23.81 11.88 27.34
CA ILE A 480 23.54 13.30 27.51
C ILE A 480 23.38 13.96 26.15
N TYR A 481 22.12 14.23 25.81
CA TYR A 481 21.74 15.05 24.68
C TYR A 481 21.37 16.45 25.14
N HIS A 482 21.26 17.38 24.19
CA HIS A 482 20.85 18.76 24.45
C HIS A 482 19.56 19.05 23.69
N VAL A 483 18.54 19.55 24.39
CA VAL A 483 17.24 19.89 23.79
C VAL A 483 17.44 20.88 22.65
N LYS A 484 16.88 20.57 21.48
CA LYS A 484 16.99 21.36 20.26
C LYS A 484 16.33 22.74 20.44
N ASP A 485 16.77 23.68 19.63
CA ASP A 485 16.04 24.94 19.45
C ASP A 485 14.93 24.74 18.42
N TYR A 486 13.69 24.82 18.89
CA TYR A 486 12.49 24.73 18.05
C TYR A 486 11.99 26.10 17.63
N VAL A 487 12.35 27.18 18.33
CA VAL A 487 11.79 28.51 18.11
C VAL A 487 12.18 29.03 16.73
N GLY A 488 11.22 29.61 16.03
CA GLY A 488 11.39 30.10 14.65
C GLY A 488 11.31 29.01 13.57
N ARG A 489 11.19 27.73 13.94
CA ARG A 489 11.01 26.64 12.96
C ARG A 489 9.53 26.44 12.64
N ASN A 490 9.26 26.00 11.42
CA ASN A 490 7.94 25.50 11.06
C ASN A 490 7.66 24.20 11.82
N ALA A 491 6.46 24.04 12.40
CA ALA A 491 6.10 22.88 13.23
C ALA A 491 6.09 21.53 12.47
N ALA A 492 6.03 21.54 11.13
CA ALA A 492 6.16 20.34 10.30
C ALA A 492 7.61 19.97 9.96
N SER A 493 8.60 20.80 10.31
CA SER A 493 10.02 20.60 9.92
C SER A 493 10.80 19.68 10.86
N PHE A 494 10.18 19.18 11.93
CA PHE A 494 10.82 18.34 12.94
C PHE A 494 9.84 17.36 13.56
N GLY A 495 10.39 16.31 14.16
CA GLY A 495 9.64 15.21 14.74
C GLY A 495 8.90 14.37 13.72
N LYS A 496 8.41 13.22 14.18
CA LYS A 496 7.69 12.23 13.38
C LYS A 496 6.40 11.81 14.05
N ALA A 497 5.41 11.43 13.24
CA ALA A 497 4.15 10.91 13.73
C ALA A 497 4.30 9.44 14.15
N GLN A 498 3.89 9.12 15.37
CA GLN A 498 3.91 7.76 15.92
C GLN A 498 2.61 7.54 16.68
N ILE A 499 1.72 6.68 16.18
CA ILE A 499 0.44 6.24 16.80
C ILE A 499 -0.23 7.35 17.67
N GLY A 500 -0.75 8.39 17.02
CA GLY A 500 -1.53 9.45 17.70
C GLY A 500 -0.71 10.47 18.50
N LYS A 501 0.62 10.38 18.51
CA LYS A 501 1.53 11.41 19.06
C LYS A 501 2.54 11.86 18.01
N ARG A 502 3.17 13.01 18.22
CA ARG A 502 4.39 13.43 17.52
C ARG A 502 5.56 13.37 18.49
N ILE A 503 6.67 12.82 18.04
CA ILE A 503 7.89 12.66 18.85
C ILE A 503 9.09 13.21 18.09
N ASP A 504 10.07 13.72 18.80
CA ASP A 504 11.42 13.95 18.26
C ASP A 504 12.40 12.96 18.89
N GLU A 505 13.46 12.63 18.15
CA GLU A 505 14.45 11.64 18.58
C GLU A 505 15.74 12.30 19.05
N TYR A 506 16.29 11.75 20.12
CA TYR A 506 17.56 12.12 20.74
C TYR A 506 18.34 10.85 21.01
N GLY A 507 19.05 10.35 19.99
CA GLY A 507 19.62 9.00 20.02
C GLY A 507 18.53 7.94 20.14
N ALA A 508 18.56 7.19 21.24
CA ALA A 508 17.52 6.21 21.58
C ALA A 508 16.34 6.79 22.40
N GLY A 509 16.48 8.02 22.91
CA GLY A 509 15.41 8.73 23.63
C GLY A 509 14.38 9.32 22.68
N GLU A 510 13.11 9.34 23.12
CA GLU A 510 12.01 9.98 22.40
C GLU A 510 11.43 11.09 23.27
N LEU A 511 11.33 12.32 22.74
CA LEU A 511 10.67 13.45 23.40
C LEU A 511 9.32 13.71 22.73
N ARG A 512 8.22 13.58 23.48
CA ARG A 512 6.88 13.88 22.95
C ARG A 512 6.73 15.38 22.73
N ILE A 513 6.19 15.77 21.58
CA ILE A 513 5.93 17.18 21.26
C ILE A 513 4.44 17.45 21.45
N ILE A 514 4.12 18.42 22.31
CA ILE A 514 2.81 19.04 22.41
C ILE A 514 2.86 20.40 21.73
N PHE A 515 1.82 20.70 20.95
CA PHE A 515 1.65 22.01 20.32
C PHE A 515 0.50 22.76 21.00
N THR A 516 0.79 23.98 21.46
CA THR A 516 -0.20 24.90 22.02
C THR A 516 -0.31 26.12 21.11
N ALA A 517 -1.44 26.30 20.42
CA ALA A 517 -1.61 27.50 19.60
C ALA A 517 -1.85 28.75 20.47
N GLU A 518 -1.22 29.88 20.12
CA GLU A 518 -1.42 31.17 20.83
C GLU A 518 -2.89 31.62 20.84
N ASP A 519 -3.64 31.27 19.80
CA ASP A 519 -5.06 31.60 19.65
C ASP A 519 -6.00 30.57 20.33
N GLY A 520 -5.43 29.58 21.03
CA GLY A 520 -6.16 28.50 21.70
C GLY A 520 -6.75 27.45 20.76
N THR A 521 -6.45 27.50 19.44
CA THR A 521 -6.94 26.49 18.51
C THR A 521 -6.26 25.14 18.71
N PHE A 522 -7.04 24.07 18.54
CA PHE A 522 -6.50 22.71 18.59
C PHE A 522 -5.58 22.45 17.40
N VAL A 523 -4.37 21.97 17.69
CA VAL A 523 -3.37 21.59 16.69
C VAL A 523 -3.25 20.07 16.67
N ASP A 524 -3.67 19.45 15.57
CA ASP A 524 -3.50 18.00 15.39
C ASP A 524 -2.03 17.68 15.09
N ALA A 525 -1.34 17.15 16.09
CA ALA A 525 0.07 16.77 15.99
C ALA A 525 0.34 15.59 15.04
N SER A 526 -0.70 14.85 14.65
CA SER A 526 -0.56 13.71 13.73
C SER A 526 -0.59 14.12 12.25
N ASP A 527 -1.20 15.26 11.93
CA ASP A 527 -1.34 15.76 10.56
C ASP A 527 -0.25 16.79 10.22
N ILE A 528 0.74 16.36 9.45
CA ILE A 528 1.85 17.21 9.02
C ILE A 528 1.41 18.39 8.12
N ASN A 529 0.29 18.27 7.40
CA ASN A 529 -0.29 19.36 6.61
C ASN A 529 -1.13 20.34 7.45
N ILE A 530 -1.53 19.97 8.67
CA ILE A 530 -1.99 20.91 9.69
C ILE A 530 -0.78 21.62 10.30
N LEU A 531 0.26 20.88 10.69
CA LEU A 531 1.46 21.44 11.32
C LEU A 531 2.21 22.44 10.43
N LYS A 532 2.25 22.24 9.11
CA LYS A 532 2.94 23.18 8.20
C LYS A 532 2.39 24.61 8.23
N LYS A 533 1.19 24.80 8.79
CA LYS A 533 0.53 26.09 8.92
C LYS A 533 1.01 26.89 10.14
N TYR A 534 1.94 26.33 10.92
CA TYR A 534 2.35 26.88 12.20
C TYR A 534 3.86 27.06 12.29
N ILE A 535 4.28 28.14 12.95
CA ILE A 535 5.66 28.42 13.35
C ILE A 535 5.74 28.39 14.88
N VAL A 536 6.82 27.82 15.42
CA VAL A 536 7.07 27.80 16.86
C VAL A 536 7.55 29.17 17.31
N VAL A 537 6.97 29.69 18.38
CA VAL A 537 7.29 31.00 18.95
C VAL A 537 7.86 30.91 20.36
N GLU A 538 7.61 29.81 21.06
CA GLU A 538 8.10 29.56 22.41
C GLU A 538 8.23 28.06 22.65
N GLN A 539 9.16 27.67 23.53
CA GLN A 539 9.30 26.31 24.04
C GLN A 539 9.47 26.36 25.57
N ASP A 540 8.80 25.46 26.28
CA ASP A 540 8.82 25.43 27.75
C ASP A 540 10.15 24.91 28.34
N ILE A 541 10.82 24.01 27.62
CA ILE A 541 12.17 23.56 27.93
C ILE A 541 13.16 24.38 27.10
N ALA A 542 14.00 25.17 27.75
CA ALA A 542 14.99 26.01 27.06
C ALA A 542 15.92 25.21 26.13
N PRO A 543 16.34 25.79 24.98
CA PRO A 543 17.36 25.17 24.13
C PRO A 543 18.62 24.85 24.92
N ASN A 544 19.36 23.83 24.48
CA ASN A 544 20.59 23.35 25.10
C ASN A 544 20.45 22.82 26.54
N LYS A 545 19.22 22.59 27.03
CA LYS A 545 19.02 21.89 28.31
C LYS A 545 19.44 20.44 28.18
N GLU A 546 20.17 19.91 29.16
CA GLU A 546 20.58 18.50 29.18
C GLU A 546 19.36 17.56 29.28
N LEU A 547 19.16 16.76 28.23
CA LEU A 547 18.32 15.58 28.21
C LEU A 547 19.18 14.37 28.59
N LYS A 548 18.91 13.80 29.75
CA LYS A 548 19.67 12.69 30.34
C LYS A 548 18.94 11.39 30.11
N LEU A 549 19.65 10.41 29.57
CA LEU A 549 19.15 9.08 29.26
C LEU A 549 19.86 8.06 30.14
N GLU A 550 19.08 7.17 30.76
CA GLU A 550 19.57 5.96 31.40
C GLU A 550 19.07 4.76 30.59
N TYR A 551 20.00 3.94 30.11
CA TYR A 551 19.66 2.72 29.37
C TYR A 551 19.29 1.57 30.30
N GLU A 552 18.38 0.70 29.86
CA GLU A 552 18.15 -0.58 30.50
C GLU A 552 19.42 -1.43 30.44
N LYS A 553 19.63 -2.26 31.46
CA LYS A 553 20.79 -3.15 31.57
C LYS A 553 20.35 -4.60 31.56
N ASP A 554 21.14 -5.45 30.93
CA ASP A 554 20.95 -6.89 30.98
C ASP A 554 21.37 -7.48 32.34
N SER A 555 21.25 -8.81 32.48
CA SER A 555 21.62 -9.53 33.70
C SER A 555 23.10 -9.44 34.07
N SER A 556 23.96 -9.02 33.12
CA SER A 556 25.39 -8.85 33.29
C SER A 556 25.78 -7.40 33.59
N GLY A 557 24.79 -6.49 33.64
CA GLY A 557 25.00 -5.05 33.84
C GLY A 557 25.39 -4.28 32.58
N ILE A 558 25.26 -4.88 31.40
CA ILE A 558 25.56 -4.26 30.10
C ILE A 558 24.32 -3.50 29.61
N GLU A 559 24.49 -2.26 29.16
CA GLU A 559 23.40 -1.43 28.65
C GLU A 559 22.92 -1.88 27.27
N TYR A 560 21.60 -1.84 27.05
CA TYR A 560 21.00 -1.99 25.74
C TYR A 560 21.17 -0.71 24.92
N ASP A 561 21.30 -0.83 23.59
CA ASP A 561 21.51 0.35 22.72
C ASP A 561 20.27 1.20 22.49
N TYR A 562 19.08 0.61 22.66
CA TYR A 562 17.82 1.22 22.24
C TYR A 562 16.72 1.16 23.31
N LEU A 563 17.00 0.60 24.48
CA LEU A 563 16.03 0.50 25.57
C LEU A 563 16.37 1.53 26.64
N ILE A 564 15.52 2.55 26.75
CA ILE A 564 15.63 3.60 27.77
C ILE A 564 14.86 3.15 29.02
N ARG A 565 15.58 3.08 30.14
CA ARG A 565 15.02 2.83 31.48
C ARG A 565 14.39 4.10 32.06
N TYR A 566 15.06 5.22 31.87
CA TYR A 566 14.66 6.52 32.41
C TYR A 566 15.18 7.65 31.55
N GLN A 567 14.37 8.71 31.42
CA GLN A 567 14.80 10.00 30.91
C GLN A 567 14.23 11.13 31.77
N ASN A 568 14.94 12.26 31.83
CA ASN A 568 14.52 13.39 32.68
C ASN A 568 13.42 14.27 32.07
N PHE A 569 13.22 14.22 30.75
CA PHE A 569 12.12 14.89 30.05
C PHE A 569 11.41 13.89 29.13
N GLU A 570 10.09 13.80 29.28
CA GLU A 570 9.23 12.92 28.47
C GLU A 570 8.47 13.69 27.39
N GLU A 571 8.29 14.99 27.62
CA GLU A 571 7.45 15.87 26.82
C GLU A 571 8.01 17.29 26.79
N ILE A 572 7.79 17.97 25.68
CA ILE A 572 8.05 19.39 25.47
C ILE A 572 6.80 20.06 24.92
N ASN A 573 6.42 21.21 25.49
CA ASN A 573 5.34 22.03 24.97
C ASN A 573 5.90 23.17 24.13
N LEU A 574 5.47 23.22 22.87
CA LEU A 574 5.82 24.24 21.90
C LEU A 574 4.61 25.14 21.67
N THR A 575 4.74 26.41 22.03
CA THR A 575 3.76 27.42 21.65
C THR A 575 3.93 27.73 20.17
N VAL A 576 2.83 27.70 19.43
CA VAL A 576 2.83 27.91 17.98
C VAL A 576 1.89 29.02 17.54
N LYS A 577 2.27 29.70 16.47
CA LYS A 577 1.50 30.76 15.82
C LYS A 577 1.20 30.38 14.37
N LYS A 578 0.00 30.74 13.89
CA LYS A 578 -0.36 30.53 12.47
C LYS A 578 0.50 31.39 11.55
N ILE A 579 0.96 30.76 10.47
CA ILE A 579 1.64 31.40 9.35
C ILE A 579 0.58 32.01 8.42
N ASP A 580 0.91 33.13 7.77
CA ASP A 580 0.05 33.81 6.81
C ASP A 580 -0.43 32.87 5.68
N GLU A 581 -1.72 32.90 5.35
CA GLU A 581 -2.32 32.03 4.33
C GLU A 581 -1.69 32.19 2.93
N SER A 582 -1.20 33.39 2.60
CA SER A 582 -0.51 33.64 1.33
C SER A 582 0.82 32.89 1.22
N ILE A 583 1.48 32.60 2.34
CA ILE A 583 2.69 31.80 2.41
C ILE A 583 2.32 30.31 2.43
N VAL A 584 1.36 29.92 3.26
CA VAL A 584 0.91 28.51 3.39
C VAL A 584 0.41 27.97 2.05
N SER A 585 -0.29 28.79 1.25
CA SER A 585 -0.81 28.40 -0.07
C SER A 585 0.29 28.10 -1.11
N GLN A 586 1.51 28.59 -0.89
CA GLN A 586 2.67 28.30 -1.73
C GLN A 586 3.42 27.03 -1.28
N MET A 587 3.13 26.50 -0.09
CA MET A 587 3.82 25.31 0.43
C MET A 587 3.32 24.03 -0.25
N PRO A 588 4.22 23.06 -0.49
CA PRO A 588 3.83 21.76 -1.05
C PRO A 588 2.89 21.01 -0.10
N ILE A 589 2.11 20.07 -0.65
CA ILE A 589 1.45 19.05 0.17
C ILE A 589 2.53 18.09 0.66
N LEU A 590 2.62 17.92 1.98
CA LEU A 590 3.60 17.04 2.60
C LEU A 590 3.02 15.62 2.67
N ASP A 591 3.80 14.63 2.23
CA ASP A 591 3.41 13.22 2.27
C ASP A 591 3.75 12.62 3.66
N TYR A 592 2.78 11.89 4.21
CA TYR A 592 2.88 11.17 5.48
C TYR A 592 3.89 10.01 5.44
N SER A 593 4.09 9.42 4.27
CA SER A 593 4.96 8.24 4.10
C SER A 593 6.45 8.57 4.03
N VAL A 594 6.79 9.85 3.87
CA VAL A 594 8.11 10.33 3.48
C VAL A 594 8.83 11.07 4.63
N ASN A 595 8.10 11.67 5.58
CA ASN A 595 8.70 12.34 6.75
C ASN A 595 8.86 11.35 7.91
N ARG A 596 9.93 10.56 7.86
CA ARG A 596 10.33 9.64 8.94
C ARG A 596 11.20 10.32 9.96
#